data_AF-A0A410TLM5-F1
#
_entry.id   AF-A0A410TLM5-F1
#
_cell.length_a   1.000
_cell.length_b   1.000
_cell.length_c   1.000
_cell.angle_alpha   90.00
_cell.angle_beta   90.00
_cell.angle_gamma   90.00
#
_symmetry.space_group_name_H-M   'P 1'
#
loop_
_entity.id
_entity.type
_entity.pdbx_description
1 polymer ?
#
loop_
_entity_poly.entity_id
_entity_poly.type
_entity_poly.pdbx_seq_one_letter_code
_entity_poly.pdbx_strand_id
1 'polypeptide(L)'
;MSPDSSPLNEDRLQNQIEQEVYEQNRQLGLRLLAYIYSVDPDDIDVDPDYAVPRGETVMTEGSDEAVETIKWQLNNLGRTGTLYSLIGNLKVLYPDDEEQKLLLFVELSECQHFLERDEPFAALIRGATFLEKTLSERLSSSSDLAYLIQEARDEGVISTKEEALAQFVRECRNDAGHNFWLETEFSYVVHEHAVLTLICLLDSLLERWYRTRWNLAIPELSPERCLRIIRGEFGFTWGASDGLQQWITDPMNERYDRRIEIN
;
A
#
# COMPACT_ATOMS: atom_id res chain seq x y z
N MET A 1 37.75 -6.26 44.51
CA MET A 1 37.54 -5.65 43.18
C MET A 1 36.05 -5.65 42.95
N SER A 2 35.39 -4.54 43.22
CA SER A 2 33.99 -4.36 42.83
C SER A 2 33.97 -4.19 41.31
N PRO A 3 33.08 -4.88 40.57
CA PRO A 3 32.96 -4.64 39.15
C PRO A 3 32.38 -3.24 38.96
N ASP A 4 33.08 -2.48 38.13
CA ASP A 4 32.78 -1.11 37.74
C ASP A 4 31.52 -1.12 36.85
N SER A 5 30.33 -1.08 37.47
CA SER A 5 29.06 -0.90 36.76
C SER A 5 28.92 0.57 36.38
N SER A 6 29.57 0.94 35.29
CA SER A 6 29.48 2.27 34.69
C SER A 6 28.08 2.51 34.11
N PRO A 7 27.39 3.62 34.46
CA PRO A 7 26.04 3.94 34.00
C PRO A 7 25.92 4.04 32.46
N LEU A 8 27.03 4.31 31.76
CA LEU A 8 27.11 4.29 30.29
C LEU A 8 26.85 2.91 29.65
N ASN A 9 26.99 1.83 30.42
CA ASN A 9 26.78 0.46 29.93
C ASN A 9 25.32 0.00 30.10
N GLU A 10 24.63 0.52 31.13
CA GLU A 10 23.21 0.27 31.36
C GLU A 10 22.34 1.03 30.35
N ASP A 11 22.63 2.31 30.10
CA ASP A 11 21.92 3.10 29.08
C ASP A 11 22.03 2.48 27.68
N ARG A 12 23.20 1.91 27.34
CA ARG A 12 23.40 1.23 26.05
C ARG A 12 22.62 -0.07 25.95
N LEU A 13 22.63 -0.86 27.02
CA LEU A 13 21.89 -2.12 27.07
C LEU A 13 20.38 -1.86 27.01
N GLN A 14 19.90 -0.82 27.70
CA GLN A 14 18.51 -0.43 27.70
C GLN A 14 18.06 0.07 26.32
N ASN A 15 18.85 0.93 25.65
CA ASN A 15 18.58 1.33 24.27
C ASN A 15 18.56 0.12 23.29
N GLN A 16 19.43 -0.88 23.50
CA GLN A 16 19.43 -2.09 22.67
C GLN A 16 18.18 -2.93 22.88
N ILE A 17 17.77 -3.15 24.13
CA ILE A 17 16.54 -3.88 24.47
C ILE A 17 15.32 -3.16 23.91
N GLU A 18 15.26 -1.83 24.05
CA GLU A 18 14.17 -1.01 23.50
C GLU A 18 14.09 -1.15 21.97
N GLN A 19 15.23 -1.14 21.26
CA GLN A 19 15.27 -1.37 19.81
C GLN A 19 14.88 -2.80 19.40
N GLU A 20 15.29 -3.82 20.17
CA GLU A 20 14.92 -5.21 19.90
C GLU A 20 13.42 -5.45 20.11
N VAL A 21 12.86 -4.94 21.19
CA VAL A 21 11.42 -5.00 21.49
C VAL A 21 10.62 -4.24 20.42
N TYR A 22 11.12 -3.08 20.00
CA TYR A 22 10.54 -2.30 18.91
C TYR A 22 10.44 -3.12 17.62
N GLU A 23 11.55 -3.73 17.19
CA GLU A 23 11.59 -4.49 15.94
C GLU A 23 10.70 -5.75 16.03
N GLN A 24 10.67 -6.44 17.17
CA GLN A 24 9.84 -7.61 17.38
C GLN A 24 8.35 -7.28 17.27
N ASN A 25 7.90 -6.22 17.97
CA ASN A 25 6.51 -5.78 17.92
C ASN A 25 6.14 -5.31 16.50
N ARG A 26 7.08 -4.69 15.77
CA ARG A 26 6.86 -4.24 14.40
C ARG A 26 6.61 -5.43 13.48
N GLN A 27 7.45 -6.45 13.57
CA GLN A 27 7.30 -7.69 12.80
C GLN A 27 5.98 -8.41 13.15
N LEU A 28 5.58 -8.40 14.42
CA LEU A 28 4.29 -8.94 14.84
C LEU A 28 3.13 -8.19 14.16
N GLY A 29 3.12 -6.86 14.20
CA GLY A 29 2.10 -6.03 13.56
C GLY A 29 1.92 -6.30 12.07
N LEU A 30 3.04 -6.43 11.34
CA LEU A 30 3.02 -6.76 9.91
C LEU A 30 2.49 -8.18 9.65
N ARG A 31 2.84 -9.16 10.51
CA ARG A 31 2.31 -10.52 10.42
C ARG A 31 0.80 -10.56 10.67
N LEU A 32 0.32 -9.83 11.67
CA LEU A 32 -1.11 -9.73 11.97
C LEU A 32 -1.87 -9.04 10.84
N LEU A 33 -1.30 -7.99 10.25
CA LEU A 33 -1.86 -7.35 9.06
C LEU A 33 -1.97 -8.35 7.91
N ALA A 34 -0.90 -9.07 7.60
CA ALA A 34 -0.93 -10.11 6.56
C ALA A 34 -1.97 -11.20 6.85
N TYR A 35 -2.11 -11.61 8.12
CA TYR A 35 -3.11 -12.60 8.56
C TYR A 35 -4.55 -12.12 8.34
N ILE A 36 -4.85 -10.84 8.64
CA ILE A 36 -6.18 -10.24 8.44
C ILE A 36 -6.64 -10.32 6.97
N TYR A 37 -5.71 -10.26 6.02
CA TYR A 37 -6.00 -10.35 4.59
C TYR A 37 -5.94 -11.77 4.03
N SER A 38 -5.19 -12.69 4.66
CA SER A 38 -5.06 -14.06 4.17
C SER A 38 -6.19 -14.99 4.60
N VAL A 39 -7.02 -14.57 5.56
CA VAL A 39 -8.08 -15.40 6.13
C VAL A 39 -9.46 -14.87 5.73
N ASP A 40 -10.33 -15.79 5.30
CA ASP A 40 -11.75 -15.53 5.13
C ASP A 40 -12.41 -15.47 6.52
N PRO A 41 -13.11 -14.39 6.90
CA PRO A 41 -13.83 -14.30 8.17
C PRO A 41 -14.75 -15.50 8.45
N ASP A 42 -15.30 -16.13 7.41
CA ASP A 42 -16.20 -17.28 7.55
C ASP A 42 -15.47 -18.59 7.91
N ASP A 43 -14.15 -18.64 7.68
CA ASP A 43 -13.29 -19.81 7.96
C ASP A 43 -12.57 -19.71 9.32
N ILE A 44 -12.86 -18.68 10.11
CA ILE A 44 -12.17 -18.44 11.38
C ILE A 44 -12.75 -19.29 12.50
N ASP A 45 -11.96 -20.28 12.94
CA ASP A 45 -12.21 -20.98 14.19
C ASP A 45 -11.69 -20.12 15.36
N VAL A 46 -12.62 -19.55 16.12
CA VAL A 46 -12.36 -18.79 17.34
C VAL A 46 -12.66 -19.70 18.53
N ASP A 47 -11.73 -19.78 19.47
CA ASP A 47 -12.01 -20.46 20.73
C ASP A 47 -13.25 -19.83 21.40
N PRO A 48 -14.34 -20.59 21.60
CA PRO A 48 -15.59 -20.08 22.16
C PRO A 48 -15.45 -19.56 23.59
N ASP A 49 -14.40 -19.98 24.31
CA ASP A 49 -14.09 -19.54 25.66
C ASP A 49 -13.05 -18.39 25.69
N TYR A 50 -12.61 -17.89 24.53
CA TYR A 50 -11.65 -16.80 24.45
C TYR A 50 -12.22 -15.49 25.00
N ALA A 51 -11.65 -15.03 26.10
CA ALA A 51 -11.97 -13.76 26.71
C ALA A 51 -10.98 -12.68 26.25
N VAL A 52 -11.46 -11.75 25.41
CA VAL A 52 -10.64 -10.62 24.94
C VAL A 52 -10.12 -9.81 26.14
N PRO A 53 -8.80 -9.59 26.26
CA PRO A 53 -8.23 -8.75 27.30
C PRO A 53 -8.84 -7.34 27.27
N ARG A 54 -9.32 -6.85 28.43
CA ARG A 54 -9.87 -5.50 28.57
C ARG A 54 -8.74 -4.51 28.87
N GLY A 55 -8.18 -3.93 27.81
CA GLY A 55 -7.26 -2.80 27.91
C GLY A 55 -5.78 -3.20 28.03
N GLU A 56 -4.96 -2.36 27.41
CA GLU A 56 -3.51 -2.44 27.20
C GLU A 56 -3.05 -3.45 26.14
N THR A 57 -2.88 -2.90 24.92
CA THR A 57 -1.97 -3.36 23.85
C THR A 57 -1.89 -4.88 23.66
N VAL A 58 -2.74 -5.38 22.75
CA VAL A 58 -2.72 -6.75 22.15
C VAL A 58 -1.30 -7.19 21.68
N MET A 59 -0.40 -6.24 21.54
CA MET A 59 0.95 -6.37 21.00
C MET A 59 2.04 -6.43 22.08
N THR A 60 1.71 -6.37 23.38
CA THR A 60 2.65 -6.59 24.50
C THR A 60 2.65 -8.02 25.03
N GLU A 61 1.64 -8.81 24.65
CA GLU A 61 1.49 -10.21 24.99
C GLU A 61 1.92 -11.08 23.80
N GLY A 62 2.34 -12.32 24.04
CA GLY A 62 3.06 -13.14 23.05
C GLY A 62 2.34 -13.31 21.70
N SER A 63 3.06 -13.82 20.69
CA SER A 63 2.54 -13.95 19.30
C SER A 63 1.19 -14.66 19.20
N ASP A 64 0.92 -15.59 20.11
CA ASP A 64 -0.25 -16.47 20.03
C ASP A 64 -1.51 -15.78 20.57
N GLU A 65 -1.42 -15.01 21.65
CA GLU A 65 -2.54 -14.21 22.19
C GLU A 65 -2.94 -13.09 21.22
N ALA A 66 -1.96 -12.49 20.55
CA ALA A 66 -2.21 -11.48 19.52
C ALA A 66 -2.99 -12.06 18.33
N VAL A 67 -2.65 -13.28 17.89
CA VAL A 67 -3.36 -13.97 16.81
C VAL A 67 -4.79 -14.35 17.22
N GLU A 68 -4.99 -14.90 18.42
CA GLU A 68 -6.33 -15.23 18.93
C GLU A 68 -7.21 -13.97 19.08
N THR A 69 -6.62 -12.85 19.49
CA THR A 69 -7.35 -11.56 19.51
C THR A 69 -7.78 -11.16 18.11
N ILE A 70 -6.89 -11.24 17.12
CA ILE A 70 -7.22 -10.89 15.73
C ILE A 70 -8.30 -11.82 15.17
N LYS A 71 -8.24 -13.13 15.44
CA LYS A 71 -9.30 -14.08 15.06
C LYS A 71 -10.66 -13.68 15.64
N TRP A 72 -10.70 -13.40 16.94
CA TRP A 72 -11.92 -12.95 17.61
C TRP A 72 -12.43 -11.64 16.99
N GLN A 73 -11.55 -10.68 16.73
CA GLN A 73 -11.91 -9.40 16.13
C GLN A 73 -12.43 -9.56 14.70
N LEU A 74 -11.84 -10.42 13.88
CA LEU A 74 -12.30 -10.69 12.52
C LEU A 74 -13.73 -11.26 12.53
N ASN A 75 -14.00 -12.20 13.44
CA ASN A 75 -15.32 -12.83 13.57
C ASN A 75 -16.40 -11.86 14.11
N ASN A 76 -16.04 -10.97 15.05
CA ASN A 76 -17.02 -10.11 15.74
C ASN A 76 -17.14 -8.69 15.17
N LEU A 77 -16.05 -8.12 14.65
CA LEU A 77 -15.95 -6.74 14.16
C LEU A 77 -15.82 -6.67 12.63
N GLY A 78 -15.56 -7.80 11.97
CA GLY A 78 -15.20 -7.85 10.56
C GLY A 78 -13.81 -7.29 10.27
N ARG A 79 -13.38 -7.42 9.01
CA ARG A 79 -12.05 -6.99 8.55
C ARG A 79 -11.77 -5.51 8.85
N THR A 80 -12.70 -4.62 8.49
CA THR A 80 -12.54 -3.18 8.72
C THR A 80 -12.38 -2.83 10.19
N GLY A 81 -13.23 -3.38 11.08
CA GLY A 81 -13.13 -3.12 12.51
C GLY A 81 -11.84 -3.64 13.13
N THR A 82 -11.37 -4.81 12.66
CA THR A 82 -10.10 -5.41 13.07
C THR A 82 -8.91 -4.56 12.64
N LEU A 83 -8.90 -4.05 11.40
CA LEU A 83 -7.86 -3.17 10.90
C LEU A 83 -7.78 -1.87 11.71
N TYR A 84 -8.91 -1.25 12.03
CA TYR A 84 -8.93 -0.06 12.90
C TYR A 84 -8.34 -0.35 14.28
N SER A 85 -8.65 -1.51 14.87
CA SER A 85 -8.07 -1.91 16.16
C SER A 85 -6.56 -2.13 16.06
N LEU A 86 -6.10 -2.84 15.03
CA LEU A 86 -4.67 -3.09 14.81
C LEU A 86 -3.91 -1.78 14.60
N ILE A 87 -4.39 -0.90 13.72
CA ILE A 87 -3.78 0.43 13.48
C ILE A 87 -3.77 1.26 14.76
N GLY A 88 -4.85 1.26 15.53
CA GLY A 88 -4.93 1.96 16.81
C GLY A 88 -3.86 1.47 17.81
N ASN A 89 -3.69 0.15 17.92
CA ASN A 89 -2.65 -0.44 18.77
C ASN A 89 -1.24 -0.12 18.27
N LEU A 90 -1.01 -0.17 16.95
CA LEU A 90 0.27 0.18 16.36
C LEU A 90 0.61 1.67 16.58
N LYS A 91 -0.37 2.57 16.49
CA LYS A 91 -0.17 4.01 16.80
C LYS A 91 0.20 4.27 18.26
N VAL A 92 -0.38 3.52 19.20
CA VAL A 92 -0.04 3.64 20.63
C VAL A 92 1.41 3.19 20.88
N LEU A 93 1.85 2.14 20.19
CA LEU A 93 3.21 1.62 20.30
C LEU A 93 4.25 2.45 19.53
N TYR A 94 3.83 3.15 18.47
CA TYR A 94 4.71 3.87 17.54
C TYR A 94 4.21 5.30 17.28
N PRO A 95 4.32 6.21 18.27
CA PRO A 95 3.78 7.56 18.18
C PRO A 95 4.54 8.50 17.24
N ASP A 96 5.82 8.23 16.95
CA ASP A 96 6.67 9.07 16.10
C ASP A 96 7.02 8.36 14.76
N ASP A 97 6.72 9.00 13.63
CA ASP A 97 7.10 8.66 12.25
C ASP A 97 6.56 7.36 11.60
N GLU A 98 5.71 6.57 12.27
CA GLU A 98 5.19 5.31 11.72
C GLU A 98 3.74 5.36 11.18
N GLU A 99 2.96 6.41 11.43
CA GLU A 99 1.55 6.45 10.96
C GLU A 99 1.44 6.32 9.42
N GLN A 100 2.19 7.12 8.68
CA GLN A 100 2.16 7.08 7.21
C GLN A 100 2.71 5.76 6.64
N LYS A 101 3.71 5.18 7.32
CA LYS A 101 4.25 3.86 6.99
C LYS A 101 3.20 2.76 7.19
N LEU A 102 2.46 2.80 8.30
CA LEU A 102 1.36 1.88 8.58
C LEU A 102 0.23 2.03 7.56
N LEU A 103 -0.13 3.27 7.23
CA LEU A 103 -1.15 3.54 6.22
C LEU A 103 -0.74 3.01 4.83
N LEU A 104 0.55 3.09 4.46
CA LEU A 104 1.06 2.47 3.24
C LEU A 104 0.93 0.95 3.26
N PHE A 105 1.24 0.28 4.37
CA PHE A 105 1.06 -1.16 4.50
C PHE A 105 -0.42 -1.56 4.38
N VAL A 106 -1.31 -0.80 5.01
CA VAL A 106 -2.75 -1.01 4.91
C VAL A 106 -3.20 -0.84 3.47
N GLU A 107 -2.82 0.24 2.79
CA GLU A 107 -3.26 0.49 1.42
C GLU A 107 -2.71 -0.54 0.43
N LEU A 108 -1.47 -1.00 0.61
CA LEU A 108 -0.91 -2.13 -0.14
C LEU A 108 -1.76 -3.38 -0.01
N SER A 109 -2.16 -3.71 1.21
CA SER A 109 -2.94 -4.91 1.50
C SER A 109 -4.37 -4.79 0.96
N GLU A 110 -5.00 -3.61 1.07
CA GLU A 110 -6.30 -3.34 0.46
C GLU A 110 -6.25 -3.47 -1.07
N CYS A 111 -5.23 -2.90 -1.72
CA CYS A 111 -5.05 -3.01 -3.16
C CYS A 111 -4.90 -4.48 -3.61
N GLN A 112 -4.14 -5.29 -2.86
CA GLN A 112 -4.02 -6.73 -3.10
C GLN A 112 -5.38 -7.42 -2.95
N HIS A 113 -6.13 -7.11 -1.89
CA HIS A 113 -7.43 -7.72 -1.62
C HIS A 113 -8.46 -7.41 -2.71
N PHE A 114 -8.55 -6.16 -3.18
CA PHE A 114 -9.43 -5.79 -4.28
C PHE A 114 -9.03 -6.48 -5.59
N LEU A 115 -7.72 -6.63 -5.85
CA LEU A 115 -7.25 -7.35 -7.03
C LEU A 115 -7.63 -8.84 -6.99
N GLU A 116 -7.47 -9.50 -5.84
CA GLU A 116 -7.86 -10.90 -5.64
C GLU A 116 -9.36 -11.15 -5.82
N ARG A 117 -10.17 -10.11 -5.60
CA ARG A 117 -11.64 -10.14 -5.77
C ARG A 117 -12.12 -9.73 -7.15
N ASP A 118 -11.21 -9.48 -8.10
CA ASP A 118 -11.54 -8.99 -9.44
C ASP A 118 -12.27 -7.62 -9.40
N GLU A 119 -11.81 -6.72 -8.51
CA GLU A 119 -12.38 -5.37 -8.29
C GLU A 119 -11.36 -4.23 -8.58
N PRO A 120 -10.70 -4.17 -9.76
CA PRO A 120 -9.58 -3.27 -10.01
C PRO A 120 -9.95 -1.79 -10.04
N PHE A 121 -11.17 -1.43 -10.44
CA PHE A 121 -11.62 -0.04 -10.42
C PHE A 121 -11.72 0.51 -8.99
N ALA A 122 -12.20 -0.29 -8.04
CA ALA A 122 -12.27 0.09 -6.64
C ALA A 122 -10.86 0.30 -6.06
N ALA A 123 -9.94 -0.61 -6.36
CA ALA A 123 -8.52 -0.49 -5.99
C ALA A 123 -7.89 0.81 -6.54
N LEU A 124 -8.10 1.11 -7.82
CA LEU A 124 -7.53 2.30 -8.47
C LEU A 124 -8.07 3.61 -7.90
N ILE A 125 -9.40 3.72 -7.73
CA ILE A 125 -10.02 4.92 -7.17
C ILE A 125 -9.49 5.15 -5.75
N ARG A 126 -9.51 4.11 -4.91
CA ARG A 126 -9.07 4.20 -3.53
C ARG A 126 -7.58 4.53 -3.42
N GLY A 127 -6.72 3.74 -4.05
CA GLY A 127 -5.29 3.87 -3.85
C GLY A 127 -4.67 5.08 -4.54
N ALA A 128 -5.26 5.58 -5.63
CA ALA A 128 -4.86 6.89 -6.17
C ALA A 128 -5.29 8.05 -5.26
N THR A 129 -6.46 7.98 -4.63
CA THR A 129 -6.88 8.97 -3.61
C THR A 129 -6.01 8.90 -2.37
N PHE A 130 -5.58 7.70 -1.96
CA PHE A 130 -4.57 7.56 -0.91
C PHE A 130 -3.25 8.23 -1.31
N LEU A 131 -2.74 7.94 -2.52
CA LEU A 131 -1.49 8.53 -3.03
C LEU A 131 -1.57 10.06 -3.07
N GLU A 132 -2.68 10.63 -3.53
CA GLU A 132 -2.93 12.07 -3.55
C GLU A 132 -2.85 12.67 -2.15
N LYS A 133 -3.56 12.08 -1.19
CA LYS A 133 -3.54 12.54 0.21
C LYS A 133 -2.13 12.44 0.81
N THR A 134 -1.45 11.31 0.63
CA THR A 134 -0.12 11.09 1.19
C THR A 134 0.91 12.05 0.60
N LEU A 135 0.89 12.30 -0.71
CA LEU A 135 1.78 13.29 -1.34
C LEU A 135 1.44 14.72 -0.89
N SER A 136 0.15 15.06 -0.81
CA SER A 136 -0.33 16.36 -0.33
C SER A 136 0.18 16.67 1.08
N GLU A 137 0.05 15.71 2.01
CA GLU A 137 0.53 15.86 3.39
C GLU A 137 2.06 15.99 3.45
N ARG A 138 2.78 15.17 2.66
CA ARG A 138 4.25 15.13 2.67
C ARG A 138 4.90 16.36 2.04
N LEU A 139 4.24 16.95 1.04
CA LEU A 139 4.65 18.19 0.37
C LEU A 139 4.06 19.45 1.03
N SER A 140 3.08 19.30 1.93
CA SER A 140 2.27 20.42 2.42
C SER A 140 1.62 21.23 1.29
N SER A 141 1.17 20.53 0.24
CA SER A 141 0.63 21.09 -1.00
C SER A 141 -0.82 20.63 -1.20
N SER A 142 -1.69 21.49 -1.72
CA SER A 142 -3.10 21.17 -2.01
C SER A 142 -3.39 21.12 -3.51
N SER A 143 -2.37 20.91 -4.34
CA SER A 143 -2.52 20.76 -5.78
C SER A 143 -3.16 19.42 -6.14
N ASP A 144 -3.69 19.32 -7.37
CA ASP A 144 -4.22 18.06 -7.89
C ASP A 144 -3.10 17.01 -8.03
N LEU A 145 -3.47 15.73 -7.92
CA LEU A 145 -2.52 14.59 -7.98
C LEU A 145 -1.49 14.67 -9.11
N ALA A 146 -1.88 15.15 -10.31
CA ALA A 146 -0.96 15.30 -11.45
C ALA A 146 0.27 16.18 -11.12
N TYR A 147 0.02 17.31 -10.45
CA TYR A 147 1.04 18.28 -10.05
C TYR A 147 1.78 17.82 -8.81
N LEU A 148 1.08 17.19 -7.85
CA LEU A 148 1.72 16.60 -6.66
C LEU A 148 2.78 15.55 -7.05
N ILE A 149 2.51 14.72 -8.06
CA ILE A 149 3.47 13.73 -8.55
C ILE A 149 4.74 14.42 -9.11
N GLN A 150 4.57 15.49 -9.89
CA GLN A 150 5.69 16.24 -10.46
C GLN A 150 6.49 16.94 -9.37
N GLU A 151 5.82 17.66 -8.46
CA GLU A 151 6.42 18.34 -7.31
C GLU A 151 7.19 17.34 -6.44
N ALA A 152 6.59 16.19 -6.14
CA ALA A 152 7.25 15.11 -5.41
C ALA A 152 8.53 14.61 -6.10
N ARG A 153 8.56 14.56 -7.44
CA ARG A 153 9.78 14.21 -8.16
C ARG A 153 10.81 15.32 -8.10
N ASP A 154 10.40 16.57 -8.30
CA ASP A 154 11.30 17.72 -8.33
C ASP A 154 11.94 17.98 -6.96
N GLU A 155 11.22 17.70 -5.87
CA GLU A 155 11.74 17.73 -4.50
C GLU A 155 12.48 16.45 -4.07
N GLY A 156 12.52 15.43 -4.94
CA GLY A 156 13.19 14.15 -4.65
C GLY A 156 12.46 13.26 -3.64
N VAL A 157 11.20 13.58 -3.29
CA VAL A 157 10.31 12.72 -2.50
C VAL A 157 10.11 11.37 -3.19
N ILE A 158 9.95 11.38 -4.52
CA ILE A 158 9.89 10.19 -5.36
C ILE A 158 10.96 10.24 -6.46
N SER A 159 11.30 9.09 -7.02
CA SER A 159 12.20 8.94 -8.17
C SER A 159 11.48 9.12 -9.51
N THR A 160 12.22 9.28 -10.60
CA THR A 160 11.66 9.34 -11.96
C THR A 160 10.90 8.07 -12.36
N LYS A 161 11.28 6.90 -11.82
CA LYS A 161 10.53 5.66 -12.08
C LYS A 161 9.19 5.69 -11.35
N GLU A 162 9.20 6.07 -10.07
CA GLU A 162 7.99 6.22 -9.26
C GLU A 162 7.05 7.29 -9.83
N GLU A 163 7.59 8.41 -10.36
CA GLU A 163 6.82 9.41 -11.12
C GLU A 163 6.08 8.76 -12.29
N ALA A 164 6.79 7.97 -13.11
CA ALA A 164 6.18 7.29 -14.25
C ALA A 164 5.12 6.25 -13.84
N LEU A 165 5.34 5.48 -12.77
CA LEU A 165 4.32 4.57 -12.23
C LEU A 165 3.10 5.35 -11.72
N ALA A 166 3.32 6.42 -10.96
CA ALA A 166 2.25 7.23 -10.37
C ALA A 166 1.38 7.92 -11.43
N GLN A 167 2.00 8.46 -12.49
CA GLN A 167 1.23 9.05 -13.60
C GLN A 167 0.38 8.00 -14.33
N PHE A 168 0.89 6.77 -14.50
CA PHE A 168 0.09 5.69 -15.10
C PHE A 168 -1.14 5.34 -14.26
N VAL A 169 -0.96 5.20 -12.94
CA VAL A 169 -2.06 4.95 -12.00
C VAL A 169 -3.09 6.08 -12.03
N ARG A 170 -2.63 7.34 -12.04
CA ARG A 170 -3.49 8.53 -12.13
C ARG A 170 -4.36 8.51 -13.39
N GLU A 171 -3.78 8.23 -14.55
CA GLU A 171 -4.50 8.16 -15.82
C GLU A 171 -5.57 7.06 -15.80
N CYS A 172 -5.22 5.85 -15.35
CA CYS A 172 -6.17 4.75 -15.24
C CYS A 172 -7.27 5.03 -14.20
N ARG A 173 -6.95 5.74 -13.10
CA ARG A 173 -7.98 6.19 -12.13
C ARG A 173 -8.91 7.23 -12.75
N ASN A 174 -8.41 8.14 -13.57
CA ASN A 174 -9.26 9.14 -14.21
C ASN A 174 -10.20 8.48 -15.22
N ASP A 175 -9.71 7.51 -16.02
CA ASP A 175 -10.55 6.68 -16.88
C ASP A 175 -11.61 5.91 -16.05
N ALA A 176 -11.16 5.22 -15.00
CA ALA A 176 -12.05 4.50 -14.07
C ALA A 176 -13.09 5.39 -13.38
N GLY A 177 -12.76 6.66 -13.10
CA GLY A 177 -13.65 7.63 -12.45
C GLY A 177 -14.66 8.28 -13.39
N HIS A 178 -14.34 8.38 -14.69
CA HIS A 178 -15.26 8.90 -15.71
C HIS A 178 -16.32 7.86 -16.14
N ASN A 179 -16.18 6.60 -15.72
CA ASN A 179 -17.06 5.46 -16.00
C ASN A 179 -18.53 5.56 -15.61
N PHE A 180 -18.99 6.64 -14.96
CA PHE A 180 -20.40 6.70 -14.61
C PHE A 180 -21.33 6.84 -15.83
N TRP A 181 -20.84 7.18 -17.05
CA TRP A 181 -21.73 7.51 -18.18
C TRP A 181 -21.45 6.90 -19.58
N LEU A 182 -20.23 6.51 -20.01
CA LEU A 182 -19.97 6.29 -21.46
C LEU A 182 -18.99 5.16 -21.90
N GLU A 183 -18.65 4.18 -21.05
CA GLU A 183 -17.58 3.17 -21.26
C GLU A 183 -16.16 3.70 -20.96
N THR A 184 -15.28 2.85 -20.43
CA THR A 184 -13.85 3.15 -20.23
C THR A 184 -13.14 3.31 -21.57
N GLU A 185 -12.23 4.28 -21.68
CA GLU A 185 -11.32 4.36 -22.82
C GLU A 185 -10.27 3.24 -22.80
N PHE A 186 -9.89 2.76 -21.60
CA PHE A 186 -8.92 1.69 -21.44
C PHE A 186 -9.58 0.34 -21.16
N SER A 187 -9.04 -0.72 -21.76
CA SER A 187 -9.53 -2.08 -21.50
C SER A 187 -9.35 -2.50 -20.03
N TYR A 188 -10.13 -3.48 -19.58
CA TYR A 188 -10.05 -4.03 -18.22
C TYR A 188 -8.64 -4.48 -17.82
N VAL A 189 -7.90 -5.14 -18.72
CA VAL A 189 -6.52 -5.62 -18.45
C VAL A 189 -5.53 -4.49 -18.17
N VAL A 190 -5.77 -3.29 -18.72
CA VAL A 190 -4.95 -2.09 -18.43
C VAL A 190 -5.19 -1.65 -17.00
N HIS A 191 -6.44 -1.72 -16.53
CA HIS A 191 -6.81 -1.37 -15.16
C HIS A 191 -6.28 -2.39 -14.14
N GLU A 192 -6.38 -3.70 -14.42
CA GLU A 192 -5.74 -4.73 -13.58
C GLU A 192 -4.23 -4.50 -13.45
N HIS A 193 -3.55 -4.21 -14.57
CA HIS A 193 -2.12 -3.91 -14.56
C HIS A 193 -1.80 -2.58 -13.86
N ALA A 194 -2.72 -1.61 -13.88
CA ALA A 194 -2.57 -0.38 -13.12
C ALA A 194 -2.66 -0.64 -11.61
N VAL A 195 -3.48 -1.59 -11.15
CA VAL A 195 -3.48 -2.02 -9.73
C VAL A 195 -2.16 -2.69 -9.35
N LEU A 196 -1.63 -3.58 -10.20
CA LEU A 196 -0.30 -4.16 -10.01
C LEU A 196 0.79 -3.07 -9.96
N THR A 197 0.67 -2.06 -10.83
CA THR A 197 1.59 -0.92 -10.87
C THR A 197 1.49 -0.08 -9.60
N LEU A 198 0.29 0.14 -9.07
CA LEU A 198 0.05 0.82 -7.81
C LEU A 198 0.64 0.04 -6.63
N ILE A 199 0.43 -1.28 -6.54
CA ILE A 199 1.04 -2.13 -5.51
C ILE A 199 2.58 -2.01 -5.58
N CYS A 200 3.15 -2.08 -6.79
CA CYS A 200 4.58 -1.91 -7.00
C CYS A 200 5.08 -0.52 -6.55
N LEU A 201 4.31 0.53 -6.83
CA LEU A 201 4.63 1.90 -6.45
C LEU A 201 4.62 2.03 -4.92
N LEU A 202 3.55 1.61 -4.24
CA LEU A 202 3.43 1.74 -2.79
C LEU A 202 4.54 0.96 -2.05
N ASP A 203 4.94 -0.22 -2.54
CA ASP A 203 6.09 -0.97 -1.99
C ASP A 203 7.42 -0.24 -2.23
N SER A 204 7.60 0.37 -3.40
CA SER A 204 8.76 1.22 -3.68
C SER A 204 8.82 2.43 -2.75
N LEU A 205 7.67 3.06 -2.46
CA LEU A 205 7.57 4.19 -1.53
C LEU A 205 7.87 3.77 -0.09
N LEU A 206 7.41 2.60 0.35
CA LEU A 206 7.79 2.02 1.64
C LEU A 206 9.32 1.88 1.78
N GLU A 207 9.97 1.35 0.74
CA GLU A 207 11.42 1.17 0.75
C GLU A 207 12.13 2.53 0.77
N ARG A 208 11.68 3.46 -0.07
CA ARG A 208 12.30 4.77 -0.21
C ARG A 208 12.15 5.62 1.04
N TRP A 209 10.95 5.66 1.62
CA TRP A 209 10.63 6.54 2.74
C TRP A 209 11.00 5.92 4.09
N TYR A 210 10.94 4.59 4.21
CA TYR A 210 11.07 3.91 5.49
C TYR A 210 12.06 2.74 5.50
N ARG A 211 12.76 2.47 4.39
CA ARG A 211 13.72 1.36 4.25
C ARG A 211 13.12 0.01 4.64
N THR A 212 11.86 -0.19 4.26
CA THR A 212 11.10 -1.39 4.55
C THR A 212 10.37 -1.84 3.29
N ARG A 213 10.08 -3.14 3.21
CA ARG A 213 9.34 -3.71 2.07
C ARG A 213 8.20 -4.56 2.57
N TRP A 214 7.17 -4.65 1.76
CA TRP A 214 6.12 -5.62 1.92
C TRP A 214 6.52 -6.95 1.29
N ASN A 215 6.16 -8.06 1.93
CA ASN A 215 6.30 -9.37 1.30
C ASN A 215 5.21 -9.49 0.23
N LEU A 216 5.50 -8.98 -0.96
CA LEU A 216 4.61 -9.09 -2.11
C LEU A 216 4.34 -10.57 -2.39
N ALA A 217 3.06 -10.96 -2.42
CA ALA A 217 2.62 -12.28 -2.85
C ALA A 217 2.99 -12.58 -4.33
N ILE A 218 3.38 -11.55 -5.09
CA ILE A 218 3.76 -11.61 -6.49
C ILE A 218 5.28 -11.40 -6.61
N PRO A 219 6.10 -12.46 -6.54
CA PRO A 219 7.57 -12.38 -6.40
C PRO A 219 8.33 -11.79 -7.60
N GLU A 220 7.65 -11.33 -8.66
CA GLU A 220 8.28 -10.78 -9.86
C GLU A 220 7.82 -9.36 -10.22
N LEU A 221 7.11 -8.69 -9.31
CA LEU A 221 6.65 -7.32 -9.51
C LEU A 221 7.81 -6.35 -9.26
N SER A 222 8.19 -5.56 -10.27
CA SER A 222 9.22 -4.52 -10.16
C SER A 222 8.87 -3.29 -10.99
N PRO A 223 9.39 -2.10 -10.65
CA PRO A 223 9.15 -0.89 -11.44
C PRO A 223 9.51 -1.07 -12.91
N GLU A 224 10.63 -1.73 -13.21
CA GLU A 224 11.09 -1.98 -14.58
C GLU A 224 10.12 -2.87 -15.35
N ARG A 225 9.59 -3.91 -14.70
CA ARG A 225 8.60 -4.79 -15.32
C ARG A 225 7.31 -4.04 -15.61
N CYS A 226 6.79 -3.27 -14.66
CA CYS A 226 5.58 -2.48 -14.84
C CYS A 226 5.74 -1.51 -16.01
N LEU A 227 6.83 -0.73 -16.03
CA LEU A 227 7.13 0.23 -17.10
C LEU A 227 7.33 -0.45 -18.46
N ARG A 228 7.90 -1.66 -18.51
CA ARG A 228 8.05 -2.43 -19.74
C ARG A 228 6.71 -2.82 -20.32
N ILE A 229 5.77 -3.30 -19.49
CA ILE A 229 4.43 -3.71 -19.94
C ILE A 229 3.65 -2.48 -20.44
N ILE A 230 3.69 -1.37 -19.70
CA ILE A 230 3.04 -0.10 -20.08
C ILE A 230 3.52 0.36 -21.47
N ARG A 231 4.85 0.34 -21.71
CA ARG A 231 5.45 0.75 -23.00
C ARG A 231 5.25 -0.26 -24.12
N GLY A 232 5.43 -1.53 -23.83
CA GLY A 232 5.53 -2.58 -24.85
C GLY A 232 4.17 -3.15 -25.23
N GLU A 233 3.40 -3.58 -24.23
CA GLU A 233 2.14 -4.29 -24.44
C GLU A 233 0.98 -3.33 -24.63
N PHE A 234 0.91 -2.26 -23.82
CA PHE A 234 -0.15 -1.26 -23.96
C PHE A 234 0.21 -0.15 -24.96
N GLY A 235 1.50 0.00 -25.26
CA GLY A 235 2.00 0.96 -26.25
C GLY A 235 1.84 2.42 -25.83
N PHE A 236 1.91 2.69 -24.52
CA PHE A 236 1.92 4.03 -23.96
C PHE A 236 3.33 4.64 -24.13
N THR A 237 3.40 5.92 -24.49
CA THR A 237 4.67 6.63 -24.72
C THR A 237 4.92 7.64 -23.61
N TRP A 238 6.08 7.60 -22.97
CA TRP A 238 6.44 8.56 -21.92
C TRP A 238 6.91 9.87 -22.55
N GLY A 239 6.28 11.00 -22.22
CA GLY A 239 6.62 12.29 -22.80
C GLY A 239 6.02 13.50 -22.09
N ALA A 240 6.38 14.68 -22.58
CA ALA A 240 5.82 15.94 -22.10
C ALA A 240 4.51 16.26 -22.83
N SER A 241 3.44 16.54 -22.09
CA SER A 241 2.17 17.05 -22.59
C SER A 241 1.56 17.99 -21.55
N ASP A 242 0.98 19.10 -21.99
CA ASP A 242 0.37 20.12 -21.13
C ASP A 242 1.28 20.64 -19.99
N GLY A 243 2.59 20.67 -20.24
CA GLY A 243 3.59 21.11 -19.26
C GLY A 243 3.97 20.05 -18.22
N LEU A 244 3.42 18.85 -18.29
CA LEU A 244 3.68 17.72 -17.39
C LEU A 244 4.38 16.57 -18.11
N GLN A 245 5.22 15.82 -17.39
CA GLN A 245 5.62 14.49 -17.85
C GLN A 245 4.49 13.51 -17.53
N GLN A 246 3.97 12.83 -18.56
CA GLN A 246 2.88 11.88 -18.43
C GLN A 246 2.95 10.81 -19.53
N TRP A 247 2.06 9.83 -19.47
CA TRP A 247 1.94 8.90 -20.57
C TRP A 247 1.03 9.47 -21.63
N ILE A 248 1.48 9.32 -22.86
CA ILE A 248 0.78 9.71 -24.07
C ILE A 248 0.24 8.44 -24.69
N THR A 249 -1.07 8.39 -24.83
CA THR A 249 -1.77 7.35 -25.57
C THR A 249 -2.15 7.90 -26.94
N ASP A 250 -2.07 7.07 -27.98
CA ASP A 250 -2.89 7.32 -29.16
C ASP A 250 -4.36 7.13 -28.73
N PRO A 251 -5.34 7.88 -29.25
CA PRO A 251 -6.75 7.62 -28.95
C PRO A 251 -7.05 6.13 -29.18
N MET A 252 -7.31 5.39 -28.10
CA MET A 252 -7.40 3.92 -28.13
C MET A 252 -8.54 3.40 -29.03
N ASN A 253 -9.45 4.28 -29.45
CA ASN A 253 -10.47 3.99 -30.45
C ASN A 253 -9.90 3.43 -31.76
N GLU A 254 -8.65 3.69 -32.15
CA GLU A 254 -8.11 3.12 -33.41
C GLU A 254 -7.42 1.76 -33.26
N ARG A 255 -7.08 1.31 -32.04
CA ARG A 255 -6.35 0.02 -31.85
C ARG A 255 -7.26 -1.19 -31.69
N TYR A 256 -8.51 -1.00 -31.26
CA TYR A 256 -9.49 -2.09 -31.11
C TYR A 256 -10.64 -2.06 -32.12
N ASP A 257 -10.73 -1.05 -33.00
CA ASP A 257 -11.67 -1.00 -34.12
C ASP A 257 -11.20 -1.83 -35.33
N ARG A 258 -10.47 -2.93 -35.08
CA ARG A 258 -10.45 -4.07 -36.01
C ARG A 258 -11.72 -4.88 -35.82
N ARG A 259 -12.88 -4.25 -36.00
CA ARG A 259 -14.06 -4.97 -36.46
C ARG A 259 -13.70 -5.50 -37.85
N ILE A 260 -13.26 -6.76 -37.88
CA ILE A 260 -13.68 -7.76 -38.87
C ILE A 260 -13.97 -7.12 -40.24
N GLU A 261 -12.93 -6.76 -40.99
CA GLU A 261 -13.02 -6.84 -42.44
C GLU A 261 -12.89 -8.31 -42.82
N ILE A 262 -13.94 -9.08 -42.50
CA ILE A 262 -14.36 -10.20 -43.33
C ILE A 262 -15.34 -9.59 -44.31
N ASN A 263 -14.82 -9.25 -45.49
CA ASN A 263 -15.45 -9.47 -46.80
C ASN A 263 -14.40 -9.38 -47.90
#